data_AF-A0A8S3X337-F1
#
_entry.id   AF-A0A8S3X337-F1
#
_cell.length_a   1.000
_cell.length_b   1.000
_cell.length_c   1.000
_cell.angle_alpha   90.00
_cell.angle_beta   90.00
_cell.angle_gamma   90.00
#
_symmetry.space_group_name_H-M   'P 1'
#
loop_
_entity.id
_entity.type
_entity.pdbx_description
1 polymer ?
#
loop_
_entity_poly.entity_id
_entity_poly.type
_entity_poly.pdbx_seq_one_letter_code
_entity_poly.pdbx_strand_id
1 'polypeptide(L)'
;MPMVTNSIDDVKFTTKIVLKTLLTFDDATATGPDGIPSILLKRCSSLLAEYISSIMNKSMEGGRLPADWKKATVVPIYKNGDKMRPSNYRPISLTSILCKAMKKIITERLREFLLQEQLILDEQHGFVPKRSIITNMLQCVNEWVSNHDNGLPTDVIYLDYEKAFDRVPLRRLICKLKHFGIRGKLLA
;
A
#
# COMPACT_ATOMS: atom_id res chain seq x y z
N MET A 1 -18.83 5.21 -13.52
CA MET A 1 -18.39 4.02 -12.75
C MET A 1 -19.59 3.48 -12.00
N PRO A 2 -19.77 2.15 -11.94
CA PRO A 2 -20.91 1.54 -11.26
C PRO A 2 -20.91 1.93 -9.77
N MET A 3 -22.08 2.24 -9.23
CA MET A 3 -22.24 2.41 -7.78
C MET A 3 -22.11 1.03 -7.12
N VAL A 4 -21.20 0.93 -6.17
CA VAL A 4 -20.94 -0.31 -5.42
C VAL A 4 -22.10 -0.54 -4.45
N THR A 5 -22.66 -1.75 -4.46
CA THR A 5 -23.73 -2.16 -3.55
C THR A 5 -23.19 -2.58 -2.19
N ASN A 6 -21.99 -3.16 -2.16
CA ASN A 6 -21.30 -3.56 -0.94
C ASN A 6 -20.40 -2.44 -0.40
N SER A 7 -20.20 -2.44 0.93
CA SER A 7 -19.28 -1.52 1.60
C SER A 7 -18.32 -2.25 2.53
N ILE A 8 -17.17 -1.62 2.77
CA ILE A 8 -16.23 -2.00 3.82
C ILE A 8 -16.05 -0.83 4.78
N ASP A 9 -16.36 -1.07 6.05
CA ASP A 9 -16.42 -0.04 7.09
C ASP A 9 -15.30 -0.17 8.13
N ASP A 10 -14.79 -1.39 8.35
CA ASP A 10 -13.72 -1.69 9.28
C ASP A 10 -12.84 -2.88 8.84
N VAL A 11 -11.74 -3.07 9.58
CA VAL A 11 -10.85 -4.22 9.45
C VAL A 11 -10.62 -4.78 10.84
N LYS A 12 -10.92 -6.07 11.02
CA LYS A 12 -10.63 -6.79 12.26
C LYS A 12 -9.22 -7.36 12.23
N PHE A 13 -8.43 -7.02 13.25
CA PHE A 13 -7.09 -7.54 13.43
C PHE A 13 -7.19 -8.77 14.32
N THR A 14 -7.30 -9.98 13.76
CA THR A 14 -7.28 -11.20 14.59
C THR A 14 -5.85 -11.59 14.93
N THR A 15 -5.64 -12.28 16.05
CA THR A 15 -4.33 -12.79 16.47
C THR A 15 -3.64 -13.60 15.35
N LYS A 16 -4.41 -14.42 14.62
CA LYS A 16 -3.91 -15.21 13.49
C LYS A 16 -3.40 -14.34 12.33
N ILE A 17 -4.15 -13.29 11.97
CA ILE A 17 -3.76 -12.37 10.89
C ILE A 17 -2.49 -11.63 11.32
N VAL A 18 -2.47 -11.06 12.53
CA VAL A 18 -1.31 -10.32 13.05
C VAL A 18 -0.07 -11.20 13.10
N LEU A 19 -0.18 -12.42 13.65
CA LEU A 19 0.92 -13.38 13.69
C LEU A 19 1.46 -13.66 12.29
N LYS A 20 0.58 -13.98 11.33
CA LYS A 20 0.98 -14.23 9.94
C LYS A 20 1.69 -13.02 9.34
N THR A 21 1.18 -11.81 9.56
CA THR A 21 1.79 -10.57 9.08
C THR A 21 3.18 -10.36 9.68
N LEU A 22 3.36 -10.55 10.99
CA LEU A 22 4.66 -10.37 11.66
C LEU A 22 5.72 -11.34 11.11
N LEU A 23 5.33 -12.58 10.82
CA LEU A 23 6.22 -13.58 10.23
C LEU A 23 6.70 -13.24 8.82
N THR A 24 5.99 -12.36 8.10
CA THR A 24 6.38 -11.96 6.74
C THR A 24 7.47 -10.88 6.68
N PHE A 25 7.81 -10.24 7.80
CA PHE A 25 8.86 -9.22 7.79
C PHE A 25 10.25 -9.83 7.68
N ASP A 26 11.14 -9.12 7.00
CA ASP A 26 12.56 -9.43 6.95
C ASP A 26 13.19 -9.10 8.31
N ASP A 27 14.08 -9.97 8.80
CA ASP A 27 14.79 -9.82 10.06
C ASP A 27 15.67 -8.55 10.06
N ALA A 28 16.19 -8.16 8.89
CA ALA A 28 17.02 -6.98 8.67
C ALA A 28 16.22 -5.70 8.38
N THR A 29 14.88 -5.74 8.49
CA THR A 29 14.05 -4.53 8.29
C THR A 29 14.46 -3.44 9.27
N ALA A 30 14.85 -2.28 8.73
CA ALA A 30 15.28 -1.13 9.53
C ALA A 30 14.19 -0.67 10.51
N THR A 31 14.64 -0.41 11.73
CA THR A 31 13.85 0.01 12.88
C THR A 31 13.30 1.43 12.71
N GLY A 32 12.10 1.66 13.25
CA GLY A 32 11.50 3.00 13.30
C GLY A 32 11.98 3.82 14.50
N PRO A 33 11.35 4.97 14.76
CA PRO A 33 11.66 5.82 15.92
C PRO A 33 11.38 5.15 17.28
N ASP A 34 10.62 4.06 17.30
CA ASP A 34 10.27 3.27 18.48
C ASP A 34 11.38 2.32 18.93
N GLY A 35 12.44 2.14 18.13
CA GLY A 35 13.57 1.30 18.51
C GLY A 35 13.29 -0.20 18.53
N ILE A 36 12.10 -0.64 18.11
CA ILE A 36 11.69 -2.05 18.12
C ILE A 36 12.11 -2.75 16.81
N PRO A 37 13.08 -3.68 16.85
CA PRO A 37 13.56 -4.34 15.63
C PRO A 37 12.61 -5.45 15.16
N SER A 38 12.63 -5.70 13.84
CA SER A 38 11.77 -6.69 13.17
C SER A 38 11.95 -8.10 13.73
N ILE A 39 13.21 -8.48 13.92
CA ILE A 39 13.60 -9.80 14.41
C ILE A 39 12.97 -10.14 15.76
N LEU A 40 12.85 -9.16 16.67
CA LEU A 40 12.22 -9.35 17.97
C LEU A 40 10.73 -9.62 17.80
N LEU A 41 10.03 -8.77 17.04
CA LEU A 41 8.60 -8.94 16.79
C LEU A 41 8.28 -10.27 16.11
N LYS A 42 9.16 -10.73 15.22
CA LYS A 42 9.00 -12.00 14.51
C LYS A 42 9.23 -13.20 15.42
N ARG A 43 10.36 -13.22 16.15
CA ARG A 43 10.71 -14.34 17.05
C ARG A 43 9.76 -14.46 18.24
N CYS A 44 9.25 -13.34 18.74
CA CYS A 44 8.28 -13.31 19.83
C CYS A 44 6.82 -13.21 19.36
N SER A 45 6.56 -13.38 18.05
CA SER A 45 5.23 -13.15 17.46
C SER A 45 4.13 -14.01 18.08
N SER A 46 4.44 -15.26 18.46
CA SER A 46 3.49 -16.17 19.11
C SER A 46 2.95 -15.61 20.44
N LEU A 47 3.79 -14.91 21.21
CA LEU A 47 3.43 -14.30 22.48
C LEU A 47 2.82 -12.91 22.30
N LEU A 48 3.34 -12.13 21.34
CA LEU A 48 2.98 -10.72 21.18
C LEU A 48 1.73 -10.50 20.32
N ALA A 49 1.38 -11.45 19.43
CA ALA A 49 0.34 -11.23 18.42
C ALA A 49 -1.03 -10.88 19.02
N GLU A 50 -1.39 -11.46 20.17
CA GLU A 50 -2.67 -11.17 20.84
C GLU A 50 -2.73 -9.73 21.36
N TYR A 51 -1.67 -9.27 22.03
CA TYR A 51 -1.57 -7.91 22.55
C TYR A 51 -1.53 -6.89 21.41
N ILE A 52 -0.75 -7.15 20.37
CA ILE A 52 -0.66 -6.30 19.18
C ILE A 52 -2.01 -6.22 18.47
N SER A 53 -2.70 -7.35 18.33
CA SER A 53 -4.07 -7.43 17.81
C SER A 53 -5.02 -6.54 18.61
N SER A 54 -5.01 -6.62 19.94
CA SER A 54 -5.82 -5.78 20.82
C SER A 54 -5.54 -4.28 20.60
N ILE A 55 -4.26 -3.90 20.51
CA ILE A 55 -3.85 -2.51 20.26
C ILE A 55 -4.35 -2.01 18.89
N MET A 56 -4.22 -2.82 17.84
CA MET A 56 -4.67 -2.44 16.49
C MET A 56 -6.19 -2.30 16.42
N ASN A 57 -6.96 -3.22 17.03
CA ASN A 57 -8.42 -3.12 17.08
C ASN A 57 -8.87 -1.87 17.85
N LYS A 58 -8.30 -1.59 19.03
CA LYS A 58 -8.57 -0.35 19.78
C LYS A 58 -8.24 0.90 18.97
N SER A 59 -7.15 0.87 18.20
CA SER A 59 -6.75 1.98 17.34
C SER A 59 -7.75 2.22 16.20
N MET A 60 -8.25 1.15 15.58
CA MET A 60 -9.28 1.19 14.54
C MET A 60 -10.64 1.66 15.10
N GLU A 61 -11.04 1.19 16.27
CA GLU A 61 -12.28 1.60 16.93
C GLU A 61 -12.25 3.06 17.37
N GLY A 62 -11.12 3.50 17.93
CA GLY A 62 -10.95 4.86 18.45
C GLY A 62 -10.53 5.90 17.41
N GLY A 63 -10.23 5.50 16.16
CA GLY A 63 -9.70 6.40 15.13
C GLY A 63 -8.37 7.06 15.51
N ARG A 64 -7.58 6.43 16.37
CA ARG A 64 -6.36 7.01 16.96
C ARG A 64 -5.24 6.00 16.98
N LEU A 65 -4.12 6.37 16.34
CA LEU A 65 -2.88 5.60 16.41
C LEU A 65 -2.03 6.01 17.63
N PRO A 66 -1.22 5.09 18.18
CA PRO A 66 -0.17 5.43 19.13
C PRO A 66 0.74 6.56 18.62
N ALA A 67 1.20 7.42 19.53
CA ALA A 67 2.00 8.60 19.16
C ALA A 67 3.26 8.24 18.37
N ASP A 68 3.94 7.16 18.75
CA ASP A 68 5.17 6.73 18.07
C ASP A 68 4.92 6.15 16.67
N TRP A 69 3.70 5.64 16.41
CA TRP A 69 3.33 5.15 15.08
C TRP A 69 3.07 6.27 14.08
N LYS A 70 2.90 7.50 14.57
CA LYS A 70 2.75 8.72 13.75
C LYS A 70 4.09 9.38 13.43
N LYS A 71 5.19 8.93 14.05
CA LYS A 71 6.54 9.43 13.81
C LYS A 71 7.25 8.60 12.74
N ALA A 72 8.19 9.21 12.04
CA ALA A 72 9.07 8.53 11.11
C ALA A 72 10.47 9.14 11.14
N THR A 73 11.49 8.30 11.01
CA THR A 73 12.87 8.77 10.73
C THR A 73 13.04 8.85 9.23
N VAL A 74 13.31 10.04 8.70
CA VAL A 74 13.50 10.25 7.26
C VAL A 74 14.97 10.04 6.91
N VAL A 75 15.24 9.03 6.09
CA VAL A 75 16.58 8.71 5.59
C VAL A 75 16.65 9.03 4.10
N PRO A 76 17.54 9.96 3.68
CA PRO A 76 17.71 10.27 2.26
C PRO A 76 18.51 9.17 1.56
N ILE A 77 17.96 8.57 0.51
CA ILE A 77 18.65 7.61 -0.35
C ILE A 77 18.99 8.27 -1.68
N TYR A 78 20.27 8.29 -2.02
CA TYR A 78 20.74 8.84 -3.29
C TYR A 78 20.14 8.08 -4.47
N LYS A 79 19.55 8.81 -5.42
CA LYS A 79 18.95 8.25 -6.64
C LYS A 79 19.90 8.33 -7.83
N ASN A 80 20.30 9.55 -8.23
CA ASN A 80 21.15 9.82 -9.40
C ASN A 80 21.56 11.31 -9.48
N GLY A 81 22.54 11.65 -10.31
CA GLY A 81 22.98 13.04 -10.56
C GLY A 81 24.06 13.56 -9.60
N ASP A 82 24.01 14.85 -9.29
CA ASP A 82 24.94 15.48 -8.34
C ASP A 82 24.56 15.16 -6.88
N LYS A 83 25.53 14.67 -6.11
CA LYS A 83 25.36 14.33 -4.67
C LYS A 83 25.20 15.57 -3.78
N MET A 84 25.59 16.75 -4.25
CA MET A 84 25.41 17.99 -3.48
C MET A 84 24.00 18.58 -3.60
N ARG A 85 23.16 18.05 -4.50
CA ARG A 85 21.78 18.52 -4.70
C ARG A 85 20.78 17.67 -3.91
N PRO A 86 20.05 18.24 -2.93
CA PRO A 86 19.06 17.47 -2.15
C PRO A 86 17.94 16.84 -2.98
N SER A 87 17.57 17.46 -4.11
CA SER A 87 16.55 16.95 -5.04
C SER A 87 16.88 15.59 -5.65
N ASN A 88 18.16 15.19 -5.62
CA ASN A 88 18.68 13.94 -6.17
C ASN A 88 18.59 12.77 -5.18
N TYR A 89 18.02 13.01 -3.99
CA TYR A 89 17.77 12.01 -2.97
C TYR A 89 16.27 11.72 -2.88
N ARG A 90 15.94 10.46 -2.63
CA ARG A 90 14.60 10.01 -2.29
C ARG A 90 14.48 9.94 -0.77
N PRO A 91 13.54 10.66 -0.13
CA PRO A 91 13.30 10.49 1.29
C PRO A 91 12.60 9.15 1.54
N ILE A 92 13.19 8.29 2.38
CA ILE A 92 12.54 7.07 2.87
C ILE A 92 12.14 7.28 4.32
N SER A 93 10.85 7.11 4.61
CA SER A 93 10.31 7.20 5.97
C SER A 93 10.38 5.85 6.66
N LEU A 94 11.28 5.71 7.63
CA LEU A 94 11.32 4.57 8.54
C LEU A 94 10.27 4.77 9.63
N THR A 95 9.15 4.07 9.53
CA THR A 95 8.10 4.06 10.55
C THR A 95 8.21 2.83 11.44
N SER A 96 7.54 2.88 12.61
CA SER A 96 7.32 1.69 13.46
C SER A 96 6.90 0.47 12.64
N ILE A 97 7.47 -0.69 12.96
CA ILE A 97 7.17 -1.96 12.28
C ILE A 97 5.74 -2.40 12.57
N LEU A 98 5.22 -2.13 13.77
CA LEU A 98 3.82 -2.39 14.09
C LEU A 98 2.87 -1.50 13.28
N CYS A 99 3.24 -0.23 13.05
CA CYS A 99 2.52 0.65 12.14
C CYS A 99 2.53 0.10 10.70
N LYS A 100 3.69 -0.41 10.22
CA LYS A 100 3.78 -1.10 8.92
C LYS A 100 2.89 -2.34 8.87
N ALA A 101 2.84 -3.13 9.94
CA ALA A 101 2.01 -4.32 10.03
C ALA A 101 0.52 -3.98 9.93
N MET A 102 0.05 -2.97 10.68
CA MET A 102 -1.34 -2.51 10.61
C MET A 102 -1.70 -2.02 9.20
N LYS A 103 -0.84 -1.18 8.60
CA LYS A 103 -1.01 -0.69 7.22
C LYS A 103 -1.05 -1.83 6.20
N LYS A 104 -0.20 -2.84 6.36
CA LYS A 104 -0.18 -4.01 5.47
C LYS A 104 -1.50 -4.78 5.52
N ILE A 105 -2.00 -5.06 6.73
CA ILE A 105 -3.28 -5.76 6.93
C ILE A 105 -4.45 -4.96 6.31
N ILE A 106 -4.50 -3.65 6.57
CA ILE A 106 -5.54 -2.77 5.99
C ILE A 106 -5.45 -2.76 4.46
N THR A 107 -4.24 -2.58 3.91
CA THR A 107 -4.01 -2.55 2.46
C THR A 107 -4.42 -3.87 1.81
N GLU A 108 -4.07 -5.01 2.41
CA GLU A 108 -4.46 -6.33 1.91
C GLU A 108 -5.98 -6.48 1.88
N ARG A 109 -6.67 -6.08 2.96
CA ARG A 109 -8.12 -6.18 3.05
C ARG A 109 -8.85 -5.24 2.08
N LEU A 110 -8.38 -4.01 1.94
CA LEU A 110 -8.91 -3.05 0.96
C LEU A 110 -8.71 -3.57 -0.46
N ARG A 111 -7.54 -4.13 -0.76
CA ARG A 111 -7.25 -4.68 -2.08
C ARG A 111 -8.13 -5.88 -2.40
N GLU A 112 -8.37 -6.79 -1.45
CA GLU A 112 -9.31 -7.90 -1.62
C GLU A 112 -10.70 -7.38 -1.98
N PHE A 113 -11.21 -6.41 -1.22
CA PHE A 113 -12.51 -5.80 -1.48
C PHE A 113 -12.57 -5.15 -2.87
N LEU A 114 -11.58 -4.34 -3.25
CA LEU A 114 -11.55 -3.68 -4.56
C LEU A 114 -11.50 -4.67 -5.73
N LEU A 115 -10.85 -5.83 -5.56
CA LEU A 115 -10.81 -6.88 -6.58
C LEU A 115 -12.10 -7.68 -6.64
N GLN A 116 -12.71 -7.98 -5.49
CA GLN A 116 -13.99 -8.69 -5.40
C GLN A 116 -15.13 -7.89 -6.05
N GLU A 117 -15.13 -6.57 -5.84
CA GLU A 117 -16.11 -5.65 -6.42
C GLU A 117 -15.75 -5.18 -7.84
N GLN A 118 -14.69 -5.74 -8.45
CA GLN A 118 -14.22 -5.40 -9.81
C GLN A 118 -14.00 -3.89 -10.03
N LEU A 119 -13.49 -3.20 -9.01
CA LEU A 119 -13.26 -1.74 -9.03
C LEU A 119 -11.89 -1.35 -9.58
N ILE A 120 -11.01 -2.33 -9.78
CA ILE A 120 -9.71 -2.19 -10.43
C ILE A 120 -9.83 -2.72 -11.85
N LEU A 121 -9.47 -1.87 -12.81
CA LEU A 121 -9.47 -2.22 -14.23
C LEU A 121 -8.50 -3.38 -14.54
N ASP A 122 -8.80 -4.14 -15.59
CA ASP A 122 -7.98 -5.29 -15.97
C ASP A 122 -6.61 -4.89 -16.54
N GLU A 123 -6.52 -3.69 -17.10
CA GLU A 123 -5.30 -3.09 -17.63
C GLU A 123 -4.42 -2.48 -16.53
N GLN A 124 -4.87 -2.46 -15.26
CA GLN A 124 -4.05 -2.01 -14.14
C GLN A 124 -3.11 -3.12 -13.67
N HIS A 125 -1.81 -2.99 -13.94
CA HIS A 125 -0.82 -3.99 -13.49
C HIS A 125 -0.09 -3.59 -12.20
N GLY A 126 0.09 -2.29 -11.97
CA GLY A 126 0.79 -1.78 -10.79
C GLY A 126 0.02 -2.12 -9.51
N PHE A 127 0.71 -2.73 -8.54
CA PHE A 127 0.19 -3.07 -7.20
C PHE A 127 -0.96 -4.10 -7.19
N VAL A 128 -1.23 -4.78 -8.32
CA VAL A 128 -2.24 -5.85 -8.43
C VAL A 128 -1.54 -7.21 -8.33
N PRO A 129 -2.01 -8.13 -7.46
CA PRO A 129 -1.40 -9.45 -7.32
C PRO A 129 -1.48 -10.24 -8.63
N LYS A 130 -0.45 -11.06 -8.89
CA LYS A 130 -0.29 -11.86 -10.12
C LYS A 130 -0.14 -11.04 -11.41
N ARG A 131 0.04 -9.71 -11.33
CA ARG A 131 0.41 -8.84 -12.46
C ARG A 131 1.82 -8.30 -12.26
N SER A 132 2.54 -8.07 -13.36
CA SER A 132 3.90 -7.53 -13.35
C SER A 132 4.10 -6.56 -14.51
N ILE A 133 5.27 -5.91 -14.54
CA ILE A 133 5.69 -5.07 -15.68
C ILE A 133 5.74 -5.92 -16.96
N ILE A 134 6.19 -7.17 -16.85
CA ILE A 134 6.29 -8.08 -17.99
C ILE A 134 4.91 -8.41 -18.54
N THR A 135 3.93 -8.72 -17.67
CA THR A 135 2.58 -9.01 -18.16
C THR A 135 1.92 -7.79 -18.82
N ASN A 136 2.24 -6.58 -18.35
CA ASN A 136 1.76 -5.34 -18.98
C ASN A 136 2.39 -5.15 -20.36
N MET A 137 3.71 -5.30 -20.45
CA MET A 137 4.44 -5.19 -21.70
C MET A 137 3.97 -6.22 -22.72
N LEU A 138 3.74 -7.46 -22.31
CA LEU A 138 3.22 -8.51 -23.20
C LEU A 138 1.84 -8.15 -23.76
N GLN A 139 0.94 -7.60 -22.94
CA GLN A 139 -0.38 -7.16 -23.40
C GLN A 139 -0.26 -6.03 -24.42
N CYS A 140 0.56 -5.02 -24.15
CA CYS A 140 0.80 -3.92 -25.09
C CYS A 140 1.42 -4.41 -26.40
N VAL A 141 2.47 -5.24 -26.33
CA VAL A 141 3.15 -5.77 -27.52
C VAL A 141 2.20 -6.62 -28.36
N ASN A 142 1.36 -7.45 -27.73
CA ASN A 142 0.37 -8.26 -28.44
C ASN A 142 -0.64 -7.38 -29.20
N GLU A 143 -1.11 -6.30 -28.59
CA GLU A 143 -2.00 -5.32 -29.23
C GLU A 143 -1.30 -4.62 -30.41
N TRP A 144 -0.06 -4.16 -30.22
CA TRP A 144 0.68 -3.46 -31.27
C TRP A 144 1.01 -4.35 -32.47
N VAL A 145 1.41 -5.60 -32.23
CA VAL A 145 1.66 -6.59 -33.29
C VAL A 145 0.36 -6.88 -34.04
N SER A 146 -0.75 -7.09 -33.33
CA SER A 146 -2.04 -7.31 -33.97
C SER A 146 -2.48 -6.12 -34.83
N ASN A 147 -2.29 -4.89 -34.37
CA ASN A 147 -2.59 -3.71 -35.17
C ASN A 147 -1.69 -3.63 -36.41
N HIS A 148 -0.40 -3.89 -36.26
CA HIS A 148 0.56 -3.91 -37.36
C HIS A 148 0.19 -4.93 -38.43
N ASP A 149 -0.16 -6.17 -38.03
CA ASP A 149 -0.55 -7.24 -38.96
C ASP A 149 -1.84 -6.91 -39.72
N ASN A 150 -2.74 -6.12 -39.12
CA ASN A 150 -3.96 -5.63 -39.75
C ASN A 150 -3.76 -4.33 -40.55
N GLY A 151 -2.53 -3.80 -40.65
CA GLY A 151 -2.24 -2.53 -41.32
C GLY A 151 -2.82 -1.30 -40.61
N LEU A 152 -3.15 -1.42 -39.32
CA LEU A 152 -3.68 -0.33 -38.50
C LEU A 152 -2.51 0.48 -37.88
N PRO A 153 -2.51 1.82 -38.00
CA PRO A 153 -1.53 2.66 -37.32
C PRO A 153 -1.72 2.58 -35.79
N THR A 154 -0.62 2.62 -35.05
CA THR A 154 -0.63 2.61 -33.57
C THR A 154 0.25 3.75 -33.04
N ASP A 155 -0.37 4.65 -32.27
CA ASP A 155 0.32 5.72 -31.56
C ASP A 155 0.30 5.44 -30.05
N VAL A 156 1.44 5.62 -29.38
CA VAL A 156 1.59 5.34 -27.94
C VAL A 156 1.93 6.61 -27.18
N ILE A 157 1.13 6.95 -26.17
CA ILE A 157 1.35 8.12 -25.31
C ILE A 157 1.74 7.64 -23.91
N TYR A 158 2.96 7.99 -23.49
CA TYR A 158 3.44 7.73 -22.13
C TYR A 158 3.18 8.94 -21.23
N LEU A 159 2.59 8.69 -20.05
CA LEU A 159 2.30 9.70 -19.04
C LEU A 159 3.04 9.35 -17.75
N ASP A 160 3.75 10.33 -17.17
CA ASP A 160 4.40 10.21 -15.86
C ASP A 160 3.98 11.35 -14.94
N TYR A 161 3.65 11.01 -13.69
CA TYR A 161 3.22 11.97 -12.69
C TYR A 161 4.37 12.34 -11.77
N GLU A 162 4.80 13.60 -11.81
CA GLU A 162 5.81 14.10 -10.89
C GLU A 162 5.30 14.09 -9.45
N LYS A 163 6.02 13.41 -8.54
CA LYS A 163 5.73 13.34 -7.10
C LYS A 163 4.28 12.91 -6.80
N ALA A 164 3.83 11.85 -7.47
CA ALA A 164 2.45 11.38 -7.40
C ALA A 164 1.90 11.27 -5.96
N PHE A 165 2.67 10.72 -5.01
CA PHE A 165 2.23 10.56 -3.62
C PHE A 165 2.14 11.88 -2.84
N ASP A 166 3.01 12.85 -3.14
CA ASP A 166 3.04 14.14 -2.45
C ASP A 166 1.93 15.08 -2.96
N ARG A 167 1.46 14.86 -4.20
CA ARG A 167 0.49 15.72 -4.89
C ARG A 167 -0.95 15.21 -4.85
N VAL A 168 -1.24 14.07 -4.20
CA VAL A 168 -2.62 13.54 -4.15
C VAL A 168 -3.51 14.46 -3.31
N PRO A 169 -4.61 15.03 -3.87
CA PRO A 169 -5.54 15.84 -3.10
C PRO A 169 -6.37 14.95 -2.16
N LEU A 170 -6.01 14.93 -0.87
CA LEU A 170 -6.60 14.03 0.13
C LEU A 170 -8.12 14.11 0.21
N ARG A 171 -8.71 15.32 0.11
CA ARG A 171 -10.18 15.48 0.11
C ARG A 171 -10.84 14.75 -1.06
N ARG A 172 -10.27 14.86 -2.26
CA ARG A 172 -10.81 14.18 -3.46
C ARG A 172 -10.59 12.68 -3.38
N LEU A 173 -9.45 12.24 -2.84
CA LEU A 173 -9.19 10.82 -2.59
C LEU A 173 -10.26 10.23 -1.66
N ILE A 174 -10.55 10.89 -0.54
CA ILE A 174 -11.59 10.43 0.41
C ILE A 174 -12.96 10.35 -0.28
N CYS A 175 -13.34 11.34 -1.08
CA CYS A 175 -14.60 11.28 -1.84
C CYS A 175 -14.63 10.08 -2.80
N LYS A 176 -13.51 9.78 -3.48
CA LYS A 176 -13.39 8.63 -4.38
C LYS A 176 -13.48 7.30 -3.61
N LEU A 177 -12.84 7.19 -2.46
CA LEU A 177 -12.94 6.00 -1.59
C LEU A 177 -14.37 5.76 -1.10
N LYS A 178 -15.09 6.82 -0.71
CA LYS A 178 -16.52 6.74 -0.34
C LYS A 178 -17.40 6.25 -1.50
N HIS A 179 -17.13 6.76 -2.70
CA HIS A 179 -17.81 6.32 -3.92
C HIS A 179 -17.55 4.84 -4.23
N PHE A 180 -16.36 4.32 -3.91
CA PHE A 180 -15.99 2.91 -4.04
C PHE A 180 -16.47 2.03 -2.88
N GLY A 181 -17.32 2.53 -1.97
CA GLY A 181 -17.86 1.71 -0.88
C GLY A 181 -16.94 1.58 0.34
N ILE A 182 -15.79 2.28 0.38
CA ILE A 182 -14.94 2.34 1.57
C ILE A 182 -15.48 3.43 2.50
N ARG A 183 -15.87 3.05 3.70
CA ARG A 183 -16.65 3.88 4.62
C ARG A 183 -16.21 3.68 6.07
N GLY A 184 -16.97 4.26 7.00
CA GLY A 184 -16.84 4.00 8.43
C GLY A 184 -15.46 4.36 9.01
N LYS A 185 -14.97 3.47 9.87
CA LYS A 185 -13.73 3.63 10.66
C LYS A 185 -12.48 3.66 9.80
N LEU A 186 -12.54 3.12 8.58
CA LEU A 186 -11.42 3.15 7.63
C LEU A 186 -11.10 4.54 7.08
N LEU A 187 -12.04 5.48 7.20
CA LEU A 187 -11.86 6.87 6.77
C LEU A 187 -11.76 7.87 7.95
N ALA A 188 -11.73 7.36 9.19
CA ALA A 188 -11.67 8.16 10.40
C ALA A 188 -10.29 8.77 10.66
#